data_AF-A0A3A9EGM5-F1
#
_entry.id   AF-A0A3A9EGM5-F1
#
_cell.length_a   1.000
_cell.length_b   1.000
_cell.length_c   1.000
_cell.angle_alpha   90.00
_cell.angle_beta   90.00
_cell.angle_gamma   90.00
#
_symmetry.space_group_name_H-M   'P 1'
#
loop_
_entity.id
_entity.type
_entity.pdbx_description
1 polymer ?
#
loop_
_entity_poly.entity_id
_entity_poly.type
_entity_poly.pdbx_seq_one_letter_code
_entity_poly.pdbx_strand_id
1 'polypeptide(L)'
;MRFSNVFFINGTAYAGKSTMVKLLAERHNGIACEENYHDSMLAGLDSREFPCLTYTRDLQDWRDFIRRTPDEYEAWVKGVSKECEILELQILDKLAETDKLVFVDTNISLETLREISDYDHVLIMLADPEISVKRFFERPDREKQFLYMLMMEEPDPEQALENFRQCLERINSPAAYEKFLHSGFRVILRDDNRSIEETFALVEREFRL
;
A
#
# COMPACT_ATOMS: atom_id res chain seq x y z
N MET A 1 -17.32 1.53 18.17
CA MET A 1 -16.37 1.31 17.08
C MET A 1 -17.10 1.36 15.75
N ARG A 2 -16.53 1.98 14.70
CA ARG A 2 -17.17 2.03 13.37
C ARG A 2 -17.08 0.69 12.64
N PHE A 3 -15.96 -0.02 12.77
CA PHE A 3 -15.68 -1.24 12.02
C PHE A 3 -15.33 -2.44 12.91
N SER A 4 -16.35 -3.12 13.46
CA SER A 4 -16.15 -4.24 14.40
C SER A 4 -15.91 -5.61 13.76
N ASN A 5 -16.15 -5.76 12.46
CA ASN A 5 -15.92 -6.99 11.70
C ASN A 5 -14.81 -6.83 10.64
N VAL A 6 -14.11 -5.70 10.63
CA VAL A 6 -13.06 -5.38 9.68
C VAL A 6 -11.69 -5.45 10.36
N PHE A 7 -10.74 -6.12 9.73
CA PHE A 7 -9.37 -6.30 10.15
C PHE A 7 -8.43 -5.67 9.10
N PHE A 8 -7.60 -4.74 9.55
CA PHE A 8 -6.75 -3.93 8.71
C PHE A 8 -5.30 -4.42 8.80
N ILE A 9 -4.71 -4.68 7.64
CA ILE A 9 -3.27 -4.87 7.49
C ILE A 9 -2.72 -3.65 6.73
N ASN A 10 -1.82 -2.92 7.37
CA ASN A 10 -1.10 -1.79 6.77
C ASN A 10 0.42 -2.00 6.90
N GLY A 11 1.23 -1.16 6.28
CA GLY A 11 2.69 -1.17 6.38
C GLY A 11 3.37 -1.20 5.01
N THR A 12 4.65 -1.54 4.98
CA THR A 12 5.49 -1.29 3.81
C THR A 12 5.22 -2.27 2.67
N ALA A 13 5.66 -1.90 1.46
CA ALA A 13 5.77 -2.83 0.36
C ALA A 13 6.63 -4.04 0.75
N TYR A 14 6.39 -5.18 0.11
CA TYR A 14 7.06 -6.46 0.37
C TYR A 14 6.85 -7.07 1.76
N ALA A 15 6.06 -6.47 2.65
CA ALA A 15 5.85 -7.07 3.98
C ALA A 15 4.96 -8.34 3.97
N GLY A 16 4.32 -8.66 2.84
CA GLY A 16 3.46 -9.84 2.71
C GLY A 16 1.97 -9.59 3.02
N LYS A 17 1.55 -8.32 3.07
CA LYS A 17 0.19 -7.90 3.42
C LYS A 17 -0.89 -8.60 2.60
N SER A 18 -0.84 -8.47 1.28
CA SER A 18 -1.86 -9.02 0.37
C SER A 18 -1.94 -10.55 0.45
N THR A 19 -0.81 -11.23 0.72
CA THR A 19 -0.79 -12.68 0.97
C THR A 19 -1.56 -13.03 2.25
N MET A 20 -1.36 -12.27 3.33
CA MET A 20 -2.07 -12.52 4.59
C MET A 20 -3.56 -12.20 4.48
N VAL A 21 -3.94 -11.12 3.81
CA VAL A 21 -5.35 -10.77 3.56
C VAL A 21 -6.09 -11.89 2.82
N LYS A 22 -5.48 -12.46 1.77
CA LYS A 22 -6.05 -13.60 1.03
C LYS A 22 -6.26 -14.82 1.92
N LEU A 23 -5.20 -15.21 2.65
CA LEU A 23 -5.26 -16.40 3.51
C LEU A 23 -6.27 -16.23 4.64
N LEU A 24 -6.38 -15.04 5.25
CA LEU A 24 -7.38 -14.77 6.28
C LEU A 24 -8.80 -14.91 5.73
N ALA A 25 -9.07 -14.31 4.57
CA ALA A 25 -10.38 -14.43 3.94
C ALA A 25 -10.72 -15.89 3.59
N GLU A 26 -9.76 -16.64 3.06
CA GLU A 26 -9.93 -18.08 2.76
C GLU A 26 -10.19 -18.91 4.03
N ARG A 27 -9.42 -18.70 5.10
CA ARG A 27 -9.48 -19.49 6.33
C ARG A 27 -10.71 -19.20 7.18
N HIS A 28 -11.17 -17.95 7.20
CA HIS A 28 -12.32 -17.53 7.99
C HIS A 28 -13.61 -17.33 7.16
N ASN A 29 -13.61 -17.75 5.88
CA ASN A 29 -14.74 -17.54 4.95
C ASN A 29 -15.19 -16.06 4.87
N GLY A 30 -14.20 -15.17 4.95
CA GLY A 30 -14.35 -13.71 4.96
C GLY A 30 -14.34 -13.10 3.57
N ILE A 31 -14.26 -11.77 3.55
CA ILE A 31 -14.13 -10.94 2.35
C ILE A 31 -12.69 -10.41 2.31
N ALA A 32 -12.01 -10.58 1.17
CA ALA A 32 -10.70 -10.00 0.93
C ALA A 32 -10.84 -8.66 0.19
N CYS A 33 -10.36 -7.59 0.81
CA CYS A 33 -10.08 -6.31 0.17
C CYS A 33 -8.57 -6.25 -0.08
N GLU A 34 -8.14 -6.73 -1.24
CA GLU A 34 -6.73 -6.75 -1.65
C GLU A 34 -6.19 -5.36 -1.99
N GLU A 35 -4.88 -5.24 -2.25
CA GLU A 35 -4.25 -4.00 -2.68
C GLU A 35 -5.05 -3.34 -3.82
N ASN A 36 -5.34 -2.04 -3.66
CA ASN A 36 -6.09 -1.22 -4.62
C ASN A 36 -7.47 -1.77 -5.00
N TYR A 37 -8.20 -2.40 -4.07
CA TYR A 37 -9.58 -2.86 -4.29
C TYR A 37 -10.57 -1.76 -4.73
N HIS A 38 -10.21 -0.49 -4.54
CA HIS A 38 -10.95 0.67 -5.05
C HIS A 38 -10.75 0.95 -6.55
N ASP A 39 -9.81 0.27 -7.25
CA ASP A 39 -9.50 0.49 -8.68
C ASP A 39 -10.72 0.31 -9.59
N SER A 40 -11.69 -0.50 -9.19
CA SER A 40 -12.96 -0.65 -9.90
C SER A 40 -13.74 0.67 -10.04
N MET A 41 -13.47 1.66 -9.19
CA MET A 41 -14.08 3.00 -9.21
C MET A 41 -13.28 4.00 -10.06
N LEU A 42 -12.00 3.71 -10.38
CA LEU A 42 -11.06 4.66 -11.00
C LEU A 42 -11.58 5.26 -12.31
N ALA A 43 -12.26 4.46 -13.14
CA ALA A 43 -12.82 4.90 -14.41
C ALA A 43 -13.91 5.98 -14.25
N GLY A 44 -14.60 6.01 -13.10
CA GLY A 44 -15.69 6.93 -12.81
C GLY A 44 -15.32 8.17 -11.98
N LEU A 45 -14.08 8.28 -11.52
CA LEU A 45 -13.65 9.39 -10.65
C LEU A 45 -13.54 10.72 -11.43
N ASP A 46 -14.01 11.81 -10.84
CA ASP A 46 -13.77 13.18 -11.32
C ASP A 46 -12.34 13.60 -10.98
N SER A 47 -11.55 13.97 -11.99
CA SER A 47 -10.15 14.38 -11.81
C SER A 47 -9.98 15.71 -11.07
N ARG A 48 -11.06 16.47 -10.88
CA ARG A 48 -11.05 17.67 -10.02
C ARG A 48 -11.19 17.32 -8.54
N GLU A 49 -11.81 16.19 -8.23
CA GLU A 49 -12.00 15.71 -6.85
C GLU A 49 -10.90 14.74 -6.43
N PHE A 50 -10.43 13.90 -7.36
CA PHE A 50 -9.39 12.88 -7.12
C PHE A 50 -8.18 13.05 -8.06
N PRO A 51 -7.52 14.23 -8.08
CA PRO A 51 -6.48 14.55 -9.05
C PRO A 51 -5.26 13.61 -8.98
N CYS A 52 -4.93 13.06 -7.80
CA CYS A 52 -3.75 12.21 -7.65
C CYS A 52 -4.01 10.80 -8.19
N LEU A 53 -5.16 10.20 -7.85
CA LEU A 53 -5.60 8.90 -8.34
C LEU A 53 -5.83 8.92 -9.86
N THR A 54 -6.43 9.99 -10.38
CA THR A 54 -6.69 10.09 -11.82
C THR A 54 -5.47 10.54 -12.63
N TYR A 55 -4.35 10.92 -11.97
CA TYR A 55 -3.17 11.44 -12.66
C TYR A 55 -2.68 10.49 -13.76
N THR A 56 -2.41 9.23 -13.44
CA THR A 56 -1.86 8.25 -14.40
C THR A 56 -2.89 7.83 -15.45
N ARG A 57 -4.18 7.86 -15.12
CA ARG A 57 -5.29 7.63 -16.06
C ARG A 57 -5.35 8.71 -17.15
N ASP A 58 -5.15 9.96 -16.75
CA ASP A 58 -5.29 11.13 -17.64
C ASP A 58 -3.94 11.58 -18.23
N LEU A 59 -2.84 10.90 -17.85
CA LEU A 59 -1.49 11.22 -18.27
C LEU A 59 -1.30 11.03 -19.78
N GLN A 60 -0.79 12.07 -20.44
CA GLN A 60 -0.53 12.07 -21.89
C GLN A 60 0.87 11.52 -22.21
N ASP A 61 1.88 11.88 -21.43
CA ASP A 61 3.24 11.38 -21.57
C ASP A 61 3.75 10.84 -20.23
N TRP A 62 4.13 9.55 -20.22
CA TRP A 62 4.72 8.91 -19.05
C TRP A 62 6.08 9.50 -18.67
N ARG A 63 6.74 10.25 -19.57
CA ARG A 63 7.96 10.99 -19.26
C ARG A 63 7.74 12.02 -18.17
N ASP A 64 6.56 12.66 -18.13
CA ASP A 64 6.21 13.60 -17.07
C ASP A 64 6.16 12.90 -15.70
N PHE A 65 5.80 11.60 -15.67
CA PHE A 65 5.82 10.82 -14.44
C PHE A 65 7.25 10.52 -13.96
N ILE A 66 8.12 9.99 -14.84
CA ILE A 66 9.48 9.59 -14.45
C ILE A 66 10.42 10.78 -14.19
N ARG A 67 10.11 11.96 -14.75
CA ARG A 67 10.88 13.20 -14.57
C ARG A 67 10.51 14.01 -13.32
N ARG A 68 9.49 13.58 -12.56
CA ARG A 68 9.16 14.22 -11.28
C ARG A 68 10.40 14.29 -10.39
N THR A 69 10.54 15.43 -9.73
CA THR A 69 11.48 15.55 -8.63
C THR A 69 11.05 14.65 -7.46
N PRO A 70 11.98 14.28 -6.56
CA PRO A 70 11.64 13.51 -5.35
C PRO A 70 10.53 14.14 -4.50
N ASP A 71 10.49 15.48 -4.39
CA ASP A 71 9.46 16.19 -3.64
C ASP A 71 8.09 16.13 -4.32
N GLU A 72 8.02 16.28 -5.65
CA GLU A 72 6.78 16.14 -6.41
C GLU A 72 6.24 14.70 -6.38
N TYR A 73 7.13 13.72 -6.48
CA TYR A 73 6.77 12.31 -6.39
C TYR A 73 6.24 11.96 -4.99
N GLU A 74 6.92 12.41 -3.94
CA GLU A 74 6.46 12.23 -2.56
C GLU A 74 5.10 12.90 -2.32
N ALA A 75 4.91 14.13 -2.80
CA ALA A 75 3.65 14.85 -2.69
C ALA A 75 2.51 14.11 -3.41
N TRP A 76 2.78 13.59 -4.62
CA TRP A 76 1.82 12.78 -5.37
C TRP A 76 1.47 11.49 -4.63
N VAL A 77 2.44 10.72 -4.13
CA VAL A 77 2.18 9.48 -3.35
C VAL A 77 1.35 9.76 -2.11
N LYS A 78 1.67 10.82 -1.35
CA LYS A 78 0.87 11.24 -0.19
C LYS A 78 -0.55 11.66 -0.56
N GLY A 79 -0.72 12.29 -1.72
CA GLY A 79 -2.02 12.64 -2.28
C GLY A 79 -2.83 11.41 -2.64
N VAL A 80 -2.23 10.46 -3.36
CA VAL A 80 -2.84 9.16 -3.68
C VAL A 80 -3.30 8.45 -2.41
N SER A 81 -2.46 8.32 -1.38
CA SER A 81 -2.87 7.65 -0.13
C SER A 81 -4.09 8.30 0.53
N LYS A 82 -4.19 9.63 0.52
CA LYS A 82 -5.35 10.36 1.07
C LYS A 82 -6.61 10.13 0.25
N GLU A 83 -6.48 10.15 -1.07
CA GLU A 83 -7.59 9.92 -1.98
C GLU A 83 -8.07 8.46 -1.93
N CYS A 84 -7.14 7.49 -1.84
CA CYS A 84 -7.44 6.08 -1.58
C CYS A 84 -8.24 5.93 -0.29
N GLU A 85 -7.79 6.55 0.80
CA GLU A 85 -8.48 6.47 2.11
C GLU A 85 -9.96 6.88 2.00
N ILE A 86 -10.30 7.92 1.23
CA ILE A 86 -11.69 8.34 1.02
C ILE A 86 -12.51 7.21 0.36
N LEU A 87 -11.97 6.60 -0.71
CA LEU A 87 -12.66 5.53 -1.43
C LEU A 87 -12.74 4.24 -0.60
N GLU A 88 -11.66 3.89 0.08
CA GLU A 88 -11.58 2.74 0.98
C GLU A 88 -12.66 2.83 2.04
N LEU A 89 -12.81 3.98 2.73
CA LEU A 89 -13.85 4.18 3.74
C LEU A 89 -15.27 4.03 3.17
N GLN A 90 -15.54 4.55 1.97
CA GLN A 90 -16.85 4.41 1.31
C GLN A 90 -17.21 2.95 0.98
N ILE A 91 -16.21 2.15 0.59
CA ILE A 91 -16.40 0.73 0.31
C ILE A 91 -16.60 -0.03 1.62
N LEU A 92 -15.77 0.27 2.63
CA LEU A 92 -15.82 -0.41 3.92
C LEU A 92 -17.10 -0.14 4.69
N ASP A 93 -17.70 1.05 4.59
CA ASP A 93 -19.02 1.32 5.18
C ASP A 93 -20.07 0.31 4.71
N LYS A 94 -20.03 -0.09 3.43
CA LYS A 94 -20.96 -1.08 2.88
C LYS A 94 -20.60 -2.52 3.28
N LEU A 95 -19.32 -2.85 3.33
CA LEU A 95 -18.87 -4.19 3.70
C LEU A 95 -19.04 -4.49 5.19
N ALA A 96 -18.94 -3.45 6.02
CA ALA A 96 -19.15 -3.53 7.47
C ALA A 96 -20.60 -3.86 7.85
N GLU A 97 -21.57 -3.60 6.97
CA GLU A 97 -22.97 -4.00 7.16
C GLU A 97 -23.20 -5.50 6.99
N THR A 98 -22.21 -6.25 6.50
CA THR A 98 -22.30 -7.71 6.33
C THR A 98 -21.89 -8.45 7.60
N ASP A 99 -22.44 -9.66 7.81
CA ASP A 99 -22.03 -10.53 8.94
C ASP A 99 -20.66 -11.21 8.73
N LYS A 100 -19.99 -10.98 7.59
CA LYS A 100 -18.70 -11.59 7.29
C LYS A 100 -17.56 -10.79 7.89
N LEU A 101 -16.47 -11.49 8.24
CA LEU A 101 -15.20 -10.83 8.52
C LEU A 101 -14.63 -10.24 7.23
N VAL A 102 -14.12 -9.02 7.31
CA VAL A 102 -13.51 -8.30 6.19
C VAL A 102 -12.04 -8.10 6.48
N PHE A 103 -11.16 -8.52 5.59
CA PHE A 103 -9.71 -8.37 5.73
C PHE A 103 -9.20 -7.41 4.67
N VAL A 104 -8.47 -6.37 5.08
CA VAL A 104 -8.16 -5.22 4.23
C VAL A 104 -6.66 -4.99 4.14
N ASP A 105 -6.13 -4.96 2.93
CA ASP A 105 -4.82 -4.41 2.61
C ASP A 105 -5.00 -2.91 2.32
N THR A 106 -4.61 -2.06 3.28
CA THR A 106 -5.11 -0.68 3.33
C THR A 106 -4.02 0.37 3.18
N ASN A 107 -4.37 1.50 2.55
CA ASN A 107 -3.59 2.74 2.58
C ASN A 107 -4.13 3.77 3.60
N ILE A 108 -5.19 3.44 4.35
CA ILE A 108 -5.79 4.33 5.37
C ILE A 108 -4.72 4.75 6.38
N SER A 109 -4.68 6.04 6.69
CA SER A 109 -3.67 6.60 7.59
C SER A 109 -3.74 6.02 9.01
N LEU A 110 -2.59 5.96 9.69
CA LEU A 110 -2.51 5.54 11.09
C LEU A 110 -3.34 6.42 12.03
N GLU A 111 -3.58 7.68 11.68
CA GLU A 111 -4.44 8.58 12.45
C GLU A 111 -5.89 8.12 12.36
N THR A 112 -6.40 7.98 11.14
CA THR A 112 -7.75 7.50 10.88
C THR A 112 -7.99 6.10 11.45
N LEU A 113 -7.03 5.17 11.31
CA LEU A 113 -7.13 3.82 11.87
C LEU A 113 -7.36 3.82 13.39
N ARG A 114 -6.75 4.76 14.13
CA ARG A 114 -6.97 4.88 15.59
C ARG A 114 -8.38 5.35 15.95
N GLU A 115 -9.03 6.07 15.05
CA GLU A 115 -10.39 6.60 15.27
C GLU A 115 -11.47 5.57 14.91
N ILE A 116 -11.22 4.75 13.88
CA ILE A 116 -12.27 3.91 13.27
C ILE A 116 -12.22 2.43 13.71
N SER A 117 -11.09 1.95 14.24
CA SER A 117 -10.83 0.52 14.50
C SER A 117 -10.16 0.26 15.85
N ASP A 118 -10.28 -0.98 16.33
CA ASP A 118 -9.75 -1.43 17.62
C ASP A 118 -8.28 -1.76 17.42
N TYR A 119 -7.48 -1.61 18.47
CA TYR A 119 -6.03 -1.84 18.37
C TYR A 119 -5.68 -3.29 18.02
N ASP A 120 -6.55 -4.25 18.34
CA ASP A 120 -6.42 -5.66 17.95
C ASP A 120 -7.07 -6.00 16.60
N HIS A 121 -7.66 -5.00 15.91
CA HIS A 121 -8.14 -5.11 14.54
C HIS A 121 -7.19 -4.47 13.52
N VAL A 122 -6.09 -3.87 13.99
CA VAL A 122 -5.08 -3.24 13.14
C VAL A 122 -3.72 -3.90 13.34
N LEU A 123 -3.12 -4.33 12.24
CA LEU A 123 -1.80 -4.93 12.21
C LEU A 123 -0.91 -4.22 11.20
N ILE A 124 0.32 -3.93 11.62
CA ILE A 124 1.34 -3.32 10.78
C ILE A 124 2.36 -4.37 10.39
N MET A 125 2.55 -4.58 9.10
CA MET A 125 3.58 -5.48 8.58
C MET A 125 4.68 -4.68 7.89
N LEU A 126 5.94 -4.91 8.28
CA LEU A 126 7.08 -4.15 7.78
C LEU A 126 8.15 -5.05 7.19
N ALA A 127 8.66 -4.67 6.02
CA ALA A 127 9.85 -5.25 5.41
C ALA A 127 10.99 -4.24 5.45
N ASP A 128 12.23 -4.72 5.32
CA ASP A 128 13.41 -3.87 5.24
C ASP A 128 13.21 -2.80 4.14
N PRO A 129 13.34 -1.49 4.48
CA PRO A 129 13.18 -0.39 3.53
C PRO A 129 14.04 -0.53 2.27
N GLU A 130 15.23 -1.12 2.40
CA GLU A 130 16.17 -1.26 1.29
C GLU A 130 15.68 -2.23 0.22
N ILE A 131 14.82 -3.20 0.58
CA ILE A 131 14.29 -4.20 -0.36
C ILE A 131 13.52 -3.50 -1.48
N SER A 132 12.72 -2.49 -1.14
CA SER A 132 11.90 -1.76 -2.11
C SER A 132 12.74 -0.98 -3.11
N VAL A 133 13.82 -0.35 -2.65
CA VAL A 133 14.69 0.48 -3.48
C VAL A 133 15.59 -0.39 -4.35
N LYS A 134 16.26 -1.40 -3.76
CA LYS A 134 17.23 -2.25 -4.47
C LYS A 134 16.59 -3.11 -5.53
N ARG A 135 15.41 -3.68 -5.25
CA ARG A 135 14.78 -4.65 -6.15
C ARG A 135 13.84 -4.02 -7.17
N PHE A 136 13.56 -2.72 -7.12
CA PHE A 136 12.55 -2.12 -8.00
C PHE A 136 12.84 -2.37 -9.49
N PHE A 137 14.06 -2.12 -9.93
CA PHE A 137 14.48 -2.26 -11.33
C PHE A 137 14.75 -3.71 -11.76
N GLU A 138 14.95 -4.62 -10.80
CA GLU A 138 15.23 -6.04 -11.05
C GLU A 138 13.94 -6.86 -11.27
N ARG A 139 12.78 -6.28 -10.97
CA ARG A 139 11.51 -7.02 -10.97
C ARG A 139 10.96 -7.21 -12.38
N PRO A 140 10.49 -8.42 -12.74
CA PRO A 140 9.92 -8.69 -14.05
C PRO A 140 8.50 -8.15 -14.24
N ASP A 141 7.94 -7.39 -13.28
CA ASP A 141 6.58 -6.86 -13.44
C ASP A 141 6.52 -5.91 -14.64
N ARG A 142 5.50 -6.09 -15.48
CA ARG A 142 5.35 -5.32 -16.73
C ARG A 142 5.37 -3.81 -16.51
N GLU A 143 4.74 -3.32 -15.44
CA GLU A 143 4.68 -1.89 -15.13
C GLU A 143 6.06 -1.34 -14.75
N LYS A 144 6.80 -2.03 -13.88
CA LYS A 144 8.15 -1.59 -13.48
C LYS A 144 9.13 -1.65 -14.64
N GLN A 145 9.04 -2.69 -15.47
CA GLN A 145 9.85 -2.80 -16.69
C GLN A 145 9.47 -1.73 -17.72
N PHE A 146 8.20 -1.34 -17.83
CA PHE A 146 7.79 -0.22 -18.66
C PHE A 146 8.43 1.09 -18.19
N LEU A 147 8.37 1.42 -16.90
CA LEU A 147 9.02 2.61 -16.35
C LEU A 147 10.53 2.58 -16.57
N TYR A 148 11.17 1.42 -16.32
CA TYR A 148 12.60 1.23 -16.55
C TYR A 148 12.99 1.49 -18.01
N MET A 149 12.26 0.90 -18.97
CA MET A 149 12.51 1.15 -20.39
C MET A 149 12.36 2.64 -20.74
N LEU A 150 11.35 3.31 -20.18
CA LEU A 150 11.14 4.74 -20.43
C LEU A 150 12.31 5.59 -19.93
N MET A 151 12.87 5.25 -18.77
CA MET A 151 14.09 5.90 -18.27
C MET A 151 15.31 5.62 -19.16
N MET A 152 15.40 4.42 -19.74
CA MET A 152 16.48 4.08 -20.69
C MET A 152 16.38 4.81 -22.03
N GLU A 153 15.20 5.34 -22.37
CA GLU A 153 14.97 6.16 -23.56
C GLU A 153 15.23 7.66 -23.32
N GLU A 154 15.53 8.08 -22.09
CA GLU A 154 15.85 9.47 -21.80
C GLU A 154 17.22 9.88 -22.39
N PRO A 155 17.45 11.18 -22.68
CA PRO A 155 18.73 11.64 -23.18
C PRO A 155 19.92 11.33 -22.26
N ASP A 156 19.67 11.28 -20.94
CA ASP A 156 20.62 10.86 -19.91
C ASP A 156 19.97 9.78 -19.02
N PRO A 157 20.09 8.50 -19.39
CA PRO A 157 19.49 7.39 -18.65
C PRO A 157 20.02 7.22 -17.22
N GLU A 158 21.30 7.52 -16.99
CA GLU A 158 21.91 7.41 -15.66
C GLU A 158 21.30 8.44 -14.70
N GLN A 159 21.13 9.68 -15.17
CA GLN A 159 20.45 10.72 -14.41
C GLN A 159 18.97 10.38 -14.15
N ALA A 160 18.26 9.85 -15.14
CA ALA A 160 16.85 9.47 -14.99
C ALA A 160 16.66 8.36 -13.94
N LEU A 161 17.52 7.32 -13.98
CA LEU A 161 17.52 6.25 -12.99
C LEU A 161 17.83 6.76 -11.59
N GLU A 162 18.85 7.61 -11.44
CA GLU A 162 19.23 8.15 -10.13
C GLU A 162 18.14 9.07 -9.55
N ASN A 163 17.49 9.89 -10.39
CA ASN A 163 16.33 10.68 -9.97
C ASN A 163 15.21 9.79 -9.44
N PHE A 164 14.84 8.74 -10.18
CA PHE A 164 13.77 7.84 -9.76
C PHE A 164 14.14 7.02 -8.52
N ARG A 165 15.42 6.66 -8.37
CA ARG A 165 15.96 6.02 -7.17
C ARG A 165 15.79 6.92 -5.95
N GLN A 166 16.08 8.22 -6.06
CA GLN A 166 15.85 9.20 -4.99
C GLN A 166 14.35 9.34 -4.66
N CYS A 167 13.47 9.30 -5.66
CA CYS A 167 12.01 9.24 -5.42
C CYS A 167 11.64 8.02 -4.56
N LEU A 168 12.14 6.83 -4.90
CA LEU A 168 11.89 5.60 -4.16
C LEU A 168 12.48 5.63 -2.73
N GLU A 169 13.69 6.14 -2.56
CA GLU A 169 14.34 6.30 -1.25
C GLU A 169 13.57 7.28 -0.35
N ARG A 170 13.01 8.34 -0.94
CA ARG A 170 12.23 9.34 -0.21
C ARG A 170 10.95 8.74 0.36
N ILE A 171 10.17 8.05 -0.46
CA ILE A 171 8.89 7.44 -0.03
C ILE A 171 9.09 6.22 0.88
N ASN A 172 10.22 5.52 0.76
CA ASN A 172 10.61 4.41 1.63
C ASN A 172 11.63 4.83 2.70
N SER A 173 11.67 6.12 3.04
CA SER A 173 12.68 6.64 3.96
C SER A 173 12.60 5.98 5.35
N PRO A 174 13.71 5.94 6.11
CA PRO A 174 13.69 5.47 7.50
C PRO A 174 12.63 6.18 8.33
N ALA A 175 12.40 7.47 8.13
CA ALA A 175 11.35 8.21 8.82
C ALA A 175 9.94 7.67 8.55
N ALA A 176 9.64 7.28 7.30
CA ALA A 176 8.37 6.66 6.95
C ALA A 176 8.21 5.28 7.59
N TYR A 177 9.29 4.49 7.61
CA TYR A 177 9.34 3.19 8.27
C TYR A 177 9.11 3.30 9.79
N GLU A 178 9.86 4.18 10.46
CA GLU A 178 9.77 4.40 11.92
C GLU A 178 8.39 4.88 12.35
N LYS A 179 7.70 5.67 11.50
CA LYS A 179 6.32 6.09 11.76
C LYS A 179 5.38 4.89 11.92
N PHE A 180 5.57 3.84 11.11
CA PHE A 180 4.82 2.60 11.23
C PHE A 180 5.28 1.76 12.42
N LEU A 181 6.59 1.60 12.59
CA LEU A 181 7.18 0.80 13.67
C LEU A 181 6.76 1.31 15.05
N HIS A 182 6.68 2.63 15.20
CA HIS A 182 6.32 3.31 16.45
C HIS A 182 4.87 3.82 16.44
N SER A 183 4.01 3.25 15.60
CA SER A 183 2.61 3.65 15.47
C SER A 183 1.76 3.37 16.73
N GLY A 184 2.22 2.46 17.59
CA GLY A 184 1.49 1.96 18.76
C GLY A 184 0.55 0.78 18.45
N PHE A 185 0.39 0.42 17.17
CA PHE A 185 -0.27 -0.81 16.76
C PHE A 185 0.68 -2.00 16.87
N ARG A 186 0.12 -3.21 16.75
CA ARG A 186 0.92 -4.44 16.70
C ARG A 186 1.71 -4.46 15.39
N VAL A 187 2.98 -4.84 15.49
CA VAL A 187 3.90 -4.87 14.35
C VAL A 187 4.46 -6.27 14.14
N ILE A 188 4.41 -6.77 12.91
CA ILE A 188 5.13 -7.96 12.47
C ILE A 188 6.19 -7.52 11.46
N LEU A 189 7.44 -7.79 11.79
CA LEU A 189 8.55 -7.62 10.85
C LEU A 189 8.59 -8.82 9.90
N ARG A 190 8.92 -8.58 8.63
CA ARG A 190 9.20 -9.63 7.65
C ARG A 190 10.43 -10.41 8.10
N ASP A 191 10.38 -11.71 7.93
CA ASP A 191 11.48 -12.62 8.21
C ASP A 191 11.45 -13.72 7.16
N ASP A 192 12.47 -13.74 6.32
CA ASP A 192 12.56 -14.70 5.22
C ASP A 192 12.85 -16.14 5.69
N ASN A 193 13.11 -16.36 6.99
CA ASN A 193 13.21 -17.70 7.58
C ASN A 193 11.86 -18.26 8.01
N ARG A 194 10.80 -17.44 8.08
CA ARG A 194 9.46 -17.89 8.43
C ARG A 194 8.69 -18.33 7.19
N SER A 195 8.01 -19.46 7.29
CA SER A 195 7.08 -19.89 6.25
C SER A 195 5.86 -18.98 6.18
N ILE A 196 5.09 -19.12 5.10
CA ILE A 196 3.82 -18.41 4.94
C ILE A 196 2.85 -18.82 6.05
N GLU A 197 2.80 -20.11 6.39
CA GLU A 197 1.93 -20.65 7.42
C GLU A 197 2.32 -20.18 8.83
N GLU A 198 3.62 -20.07 9.13
CA GLU A 198 4.11 -19.53 10.40
C GLU A 198 3.78 -18.05 10.55
N THR A 199 3.92 -17.29 9.46
CA THR A 199 3.53 -15.88 9.42
C THR A 199 2.02 -15.73 9.57
N PHE A 200 1.23 -16.56 8.91
CA PHE A 200 -0.22 -16.58 9.03
C PHE A 200 -0.68 -16.85 10.46
N ALA A 201 -0.12 -17.88 11.12
CA ALA A 201 -0.45 -18.19 12.51
C ALA A 201 -0.13 -17.04 13.48
N LEU A 202 0.94 -16.29 13.19
CA LEU A 202 1.27 -15.09 13.95
C LEU A 202 0.22 -13.99 13.74
N VAL A 203 -0.15 -13.72 12.49
CA VAL A 203 -1.16 -12.72 12.12
C VAL A 203 -2.51 -13.04 12.76
N GLU A 204 -2.98 -14.28 12.64
CA GLU A 204 -4.24 -14.78 13.21
C GLU A 204 -4.26 -14.59 14.74
N ARG A 205 -3.16 -14.96 15.41
CA ARG A 205 -2.98 -14.73 16.86
C ARG A 205 -3.04 -13.24 17.22
N GLU A 206 -2.39 -12.38 16.44
CA GLU A 206 -2.40 -10.95 16.72
C GLU A 206 -3.80 -10.34 16.55
N PHE A 207 -4.57 -10.82 15.58
CA PHE A 207 -5.98 -10.43 15.39
C PHE A 207 -6.96 -11.13 16.35
N ARG A 208 -6.50 -12.11 17.13
CA ARG A 208 -7.33 -12.90 18.07
C ARG A 208 -8.46 -13.67 17.36
N LEU A 209 -8.15 -14.19 16.17
CA LEU A 209 -9.05 -15.01 15.37
C LEU A 209 -8.82 -16.51 15.58
#